data_AF-A0A7J2JYB1-F1
#
_entry.id   AF-A0A7J2JYB1-F1
#
_cell.length_a   1.000
_cell.length_b   1.000
_cell.length_c   1.000
_cell.angle_alpha   90.00
_cell.angle_beta   90.00
_cell.angle_gamma   90.00
#
_symmetry.space_group_name_H-M   'P 1'
#
loop_
_entity.id
_entity.type
_entity.pdbx_description
1 polymer ?
#
loop_
_entity_poly.entity_id
_entity_poly.type
_entity_poly.pdbx_seq_one_letter_code
_entity_poly.pdbx_strand_id
1 'polypeptide(L)'
;LWICTSRHLKDACLSLVKAIEASGALVLADMCVVVSWVERLGVRTVATNSPKAAYYLPSLSGVEVRLASLRECVELACSRG
;
A
#
# COMPACT_ATOMS: atom_id res chain seq x y z
N LEU A 1 -6.70 -1.54 0.96
CA LEU A 1 -5.61 -0.58 1.25
C LEU A 1 -4.42 -1.33 1.84
N TRP A 2 -3.20 -1.08 1.37
CA TRP A 2 -1.98 -1.67 1.96
C TRP A 2 -1.11 -0.55 2.54
N ILE A 3 -0.62 -0.75 3.76
CA ILE A 3 0.23 0.19 4.48
C ILE A 3 1.54 -0.53 4.80
N CYS A 4 2.63 -0.10 4.18
CA CYS A 4 3.97 -0.60 4.49
C CYS A 4 4.62 0.29 5.55
N THR A 5 5.11 -0.30 6.63
CA THR A 5 5.81 0.41 7.70
C THR A 5 6.98 -0.41 8.24
N SER A 6 7.78 0.16 9.14
CA SER A 6 8.83 -0.59 9.83
C SER A 6 8.22 -1.52 10.88
N ARG A 7 8.88 -2.65 11.13
CA ARG A 7 8.51 -3.58 12.21
C ARG A 7 8.45 -2.87 13.55
N HIS A 8 9.40 -1.98 13.81
CA HIS A 8 9.43 -1.17 15.03
C HIS A 8 8.13 -0.39 15.26
N LEU A 9 7.62 0.33 14.25
CA LEU A 9 6.36 1.07 14.39
C LEU A 9 5.15 0.15 14.46
N LYS A 10 5.15 -0.95 13.70
CA LYS A 10 4.06 -1.94 13.78
C LYS A 10 3.92 -2.51 15.19
N ASP A 11 5.04 -2.86 15.82
CA ASP A 11 5.07 -3.45 17.16
C ASP A 11 4.83 -2.41 18.26
N ALA A 12 5.27 -1.15 18.07
CA ALA A 12 5.02 -0.07 19.02
C ALA A 12 3.57 0.45 19.00
N CYS A 13 2.83 0.25 17.91
CA CYS A 13 1.50 0.83 17.70
C CYS A 13 0.40 -0.22 17.49
N LEU A 14 0.42 -1.32 18.26
CA LEU A 14 -0.49 -2.47 18.08
C LEU A 14 -1.99 -2.10 18.06
N SER A 15 -2.43 -1.13 18.87
CA SER A 15 -3.83 -0.69 18.88
C SER A 15 -4.24 -0.01 17.57
N LEU A 16 -3.37 0.84 17.02
CA LEU A 16 -3.59 1.49 15.72
C LEU A 16 -3.55 0.47 14.59
N VAL A 17 -2.60 -0.46 14.63
CA VAL A 17 -2.50 -1.54 13.63
C VAL A 17 -3.79 -2.37 13.62
N LYS A 18 -4.28 -2.79 14.78
CA LYS A 18 -5.54 -3.55 14.90
C LYS A 18 -6.74 -2.76 14.36
N ALA A 19 -6.84 -1.46 14.67
CA ALA A 19 -7.92 -0.62 14.18
C ALA A 19 -7.89 -0.47 12.65
N ILE A 20 -6.70 -0.30 12.08
CA ILE A 20 -6.50 -0.25 10.62
C ILE A 20 -6.85 -1.59 9.98
N GLU A 21 -6.36 -2.71 10.51
CA GLU A 21 -6.65 -4.04 9.96
C GLU A 21 -8.14 -4.41 10.06
N ALA A 22 -8.83 -3.95 11.11
CA ALA A 22 -10.28 -4.12 11.24
C ALA A 22 -11.09 -3.42 10.14
N SER A 23 -10.52 -2.41 9.45
CA SER A 23 -11.13 -1.79 8.26
C SER A 23 -10.98 -2.62 6.98
N GLY A 24 -10.28 -3.76 7.02
CA GLY A 24 -9.91 -4.56 5.85
C GLY A 24 -8.62 -4.11 5.15
N ALA A 25 -7.90 -3.14 5.73
CA ALA A 25 -6.56 -2.78 5.28
C ALA A 25 -5.52 -3.81 5.76
N LEU A 26 -4.37 -3.87 5.08
CA LEU A 26 -3.23 -4.70 5.48
C LEU A 26 -2.07 -3.83 5.94
N VAL A 27 -1.52 -4.10 7.12
CA VAL A 27 -0.29 -3.45 7.61
C VAL A 27 0.89 -4.40 7.45
N LEU A 28 1.73 -4.12 6.47
CA LEU A 28 2.88 -4.93 6.09
C LEU A 28 4.17 -4.36 6.69
N ALA A 29 5.03 -5.24 7.20
CA ALA A 29 6.38 -4.92 7.62
C ALA A 29 7.39 -5.68 6.76
N ASP A 30 8.63 -5.17 6.72
CA ASP A 30 9.82 -5.83 6.13
C ASP A 30 9.82 -6.03 4.61
N MET A 31 8.74 -5.65 3.91
CA MET A 31 8.61 -5.77 2.48
C MET A 31 8.01 -4.50 1.85
N CYS A 32 8.63 -4.04 0.77
CA CYS A 32 8.09 -2.98 -0.07
C CYS A 32 7.18 -3.58 -1.15
N VAL A 33 6.10 -2.87 -1.50
CA VAL A 33 5.18 -3.31 -2.56
C VAL A 33 5.90 -3.53 -3.91
N VAL A 34 7.01 -2.82 -4.15
CA VAL A 34 7.82 -2.98 -5.37
C VAL A 34 8.35 -4.40 -5.59
N VAL A 35 8.61 -5.14 -4.50
CA VAL A 35 9.08 -6.53 -4.59
C VAL A 35 7.95 -7.54 -4.38
N SER A 36 6.72 -7.06 -4.22
CA SER A 36 5.55 -7.94 -4.15
C SER A 36 5.04 -8.15 -5.57
N TRP A 37 4.77 -9.41 -5.92
CA TRP A 37 4.22 -9.83 -7.20
C TRP A 37 2.75 -9.38 -7.36
N VAL A 38 2.51 -8.06 -7.29
CA VAL A 38 1.18 -7.44 -7.24
C VAL A 38 0.34 -7.78 -8.47
N GLU A 39 1.01 -7.98 -9.61
CA GLU A 39 0.39 -8.39 -10.86
C GLU A 39 -0.27 -9.79 -10.76
N ARG A 40 0.30 -10.68 -9.94
CA ARG A 40 -0.26 -12.02 -9.70
C ARG A 40 -1.50 -12.01 -8.82
N LEU A 41 -1.80 -10.86 -8.20
CA LEU A 41 -2.99 -10.66 -7.36
C LEU A 41 -4.15 -10.05 -8.16
N GLY A 42 -4.03 -9.94 -9.49
CA GLY A 42 -5.05 -9.34 -10.34
C GLY A 42 -5.15 -7.82 -10.20
N VAL A 43 -4.15 -7.17 -9.58
CA VAL A 43 -4.10 -5.72 -9.45
C VAL A 43 -3.63 -5.12 -10.77
N ARG A 44 -4.48 -4.30 -11.40
CA ARG A 44 -4.16 -3.58 -12.64
C ARG A 44 -3.60 -2.18 -12.41
N THR A 45 -4.02 -1.54 -11.32
CA THR A 45 -3.67 -0.14 -11.05
C THR A 45 -3.38 0.07 -9.57
N VAL A 46 -2.31 0.79 -9.26
CA VAL A 46 -1.88 1.13 -7.91
C VAL A 46 -1.86 2.64 -7.75
N ALA A 47 -2.50 3.15 -6.71
CA ALA A 47 -2.26 4.51 -6.20
C ALA A 47 -1.26 4.42 -5.06
N THR A 48 -0.21 5.25 -5.07
CA THR A 48 0.85 5.20 -4.05
C THR A 48 1.37 6.59 -3.72
N ASN A 49 1.78 6.80 -2.48
CA ASN A 49 2.49 7.99 -2.02
C ASN A 49 4.02 7.83 -2.06
N SER A 50 4.52 6.69 -2.53
CA SER A 50 5.95 6.40 -2.61
C SER A 50 6.46 6.67 -4.03
N PRO A 51 7.37 7.65 -4.23
CA PRO A 51 8.01 7.87 -5.53
C PRO A 51 8.78 6.63 -6.01
N LYS A 52 9.38 5.88 -5.10
CA LYS A 52 10.04 4.60 -5.41
C LYS A 52 9.06 3.60 -6.01
N ALA A 53 7.90 3.43 -5.39
CA ALA A 53 6.88 2.53 -5.92
C ALA A 53 6.34 3.01 -7.26
N ALA A 54 6.07 4.30 -7.40
CA ALA A 54 5.61 4.89 -8.66
C ALA A 54 6.58 4.70 -9.82
N TYR A 55 7.88 4.74 -9.54
CA TYR A 55 8.92 4.54 -10.54
C TYR A 55 9.07 3.08 -10.97
N TYR A 56 9.10 2.14 -10.02
CA TYR A 56 9.47 0.75 -10.31
C TYR A 56 8.29 -0.18 -10.64
N LEU A 57 7.10 0.04 -10.08
CA LEU A 57 5.97 -0.87 -10.30
C LEU A 57 5.53 -0.99 -11.78
N PRO A 58 5.55 0.08 -12.61
CA PRO A 58 5.20 -0.07 -14.03
C PRO A 58 6.17 -0.98 -14.78
N SER A 59 7.47 -0.88 -14.50
CA SER A 59 8.50 -1.65 -15.21
C SER A 59 8.71 -3.05 -14.65
N LEU A 60 8.58 -3.25 -13.34
CA LEU A 60 8.82 -4.54 -12.69
C LEU A 60 7.56 -5.44 -12.63
N SER A 61 6.38 -4.84 -12.48
CA SER A 61 5.11 -5.57 -12.31
C SER A 61 4.12 -5.32 -13.45
N GLY A 62 4.39 -4.39 -14.38
CA GLY A 62 3.48 -4.11 -15.50
C GLY A 62 2.14 -3.49 -15.07
N VAL A 63 2.07 -2.90 -13.88
CA VAL A 63 0.85 -2.27 -13.36
C VAL A 63 0.84 -0.77 -13.61
N GLU A 64 -0.33 -0.20 -13.88
CA GLU A 64 -0.51 1.25 -13.99
C GLU A 64 -0.34 1.91 -12.62
N VAL A 65 0.35 3.05 -12.55
CA VAL A 65 0.57 3.73 -11.28
C VAL A 65 0.14 5.19 -11.31
N ARG A 66 -0.57 5.59 -10.25
CA ARG A 66 -0.83 6.98 -9.89
C ARG A 66 -0.02 7.35 -8.65
N LEU A 67 0.93 8.27 -8.80
CA LEU A 67 1.54 8.95 -7.64
C LEU A 67 0.52 9.94 -7.08
N ALA A 68 0.21 9.83 -5.79
CA ALA A 68 -0.76 10.69 -5.11
C ALA A 68 -0.33 10.93 -3.65
N SER A 69 -0.87 11.95 -3.00
CA SER A 69 -0.64 12.17 -1.58
C SER A 69 -1.19 11.01 -0.73
N LEU A 70 -0.70 10.89 0.51
CA LEU A 70 -1.24 9.90 1.46
C LEU A 70 -2.75 10.07 1.66
N ARG A 71 -3.21 11.32 1.78
CA ARG A 71 -4.63 11.68 1.92
C ARG A 71 -5.44 11.17 0.74
N GLU A 72 -5.03 11.49 -0.49
CA GLU A 72 -5.72 11.01 -1.69
C GLU A 72 -5.73 9.49 -1.79
N CYS A 73 -4.64 8.81 -1.41
CA CYS A 73 -4.61 7.34 -1.41
C CYS A 73 -5.64 6.74 -0.45
N VAL A 74 -5.81 7.34 0.73
CA VAL A 74 -6.82 6.91 1.72
C VAL A 74 -8.22 7.23 1.21
N GLU A 75 -8.46 8.43 0.67
CA GLU A 75 -9.74 8.82 0.10
C GLU A 75 -10.14 7.90 -1.07
N LEU A 76 -9.22 7.55 -1.97
CA LEU A 76 -9.47 6.59 -3.05
C LEU A 76 -9.78 5.19 -2.53
N ALA A 77 -9.14 4.78 -1.43
CA ALA A 77 -9.39 3.48 -0.82
C ALA A 77 -10.74 3.42 -0.08
N CYS A 78 -11.23 4.54 0.46
CA CYS A 78 -12.47 4.62 1.22
C CYS A 78 -13.69 5.08 0.40
N SER A 79 -13.49 5.72 -0.75
CA SER A 79 -14.58 6.27 -1.59
C SER A 79 -15.31 5.23 -2.45
N ARG A 80 -14.90 3.97 -2.41
CA ARG A 80 -15.62 2.86 -3.05
C ARG A 80 -16.45 2.11 -2.01
N GLY A 81 -17.65 2.64 -1.76
CA GLY A 81 -18.81 1.95 -1.18
C GLY A 81 -19.97 2.04 -2.17
#